data_AF-A0A8T3LNT8-F1
#
_entry.id   AF-A0A8T3LNT8-F1
#
_cell.length_a   1.000
_cell.length_b   1.000
_cell.length_c   1.000
_cell.angle_alpha   90.00
_cell.angle_beta   90.00
_cell.angle_gamma   90.00
#
_symmetry.space_group_name_H-M   'P 1'
#
loop_
_entity.id
_entity.type
_entity.pdbx_description
1 polymer ?
#
loop_
_entity_poly.entity_id
_entity_poly.type
_entity_poly.pdbx_seq_one_letter_code
_entity_poly.pdbx_strand_id
1 'polypeptide(L)'
;MSLPLLAHTWRSQRAKLVIVMVGLAIWGFLMPIIYATVGKDLEGLISSNPLFRQMSQFGGADVFSLGGAIALGFVHPIAVALIGVFAVGMGTAAIAGERQRGTLEVLLARPVSRRGLYLTLLVAVGLFIALAVVALLAGSLLGAISQDVVSEIDLGRMPVLFVNGWLLWFAIAALSLAASVSFDRLAPALGVALG
;
A
#
# COMPACT_ATOMS: atom_id res chain seq x y z
N MET A 1 13.65 -4.55 -19.97
CA MET A 1 12.59 -5.23 -19.18
C MET A 1 12.22 -6.53 -19.89
N SER A 2 11.92 -7.61 -19.16
CA SER A 2 11.57 -8.92 -19.73
C SER A 2 10.09 -9.22 -19.53
N LEU A 3 9.30 -9.20 -20.62
CA LEU A 3 7.86 -9.48 -20.58
C LEU A 3 7.53 -10.89 -20.06
N PRO A 4 8.25 -11.96 -20.45
CA PRO A 4 7.98 -13.30 -19.92
C PRO A 4 8.19 -13.40 -18.41
N LEU A 5 9.21 -12.73 -17.89
CA LEU A 5 9.47 -12.67 -16.45
C LEU A 5 8.37 -11.89 -15.73
N LEU A 6 7.96 -10.74 -16.27
CA LEU A 6 6.86 -9.94 -15.70
C LEU A 6 5.56 -10.76 -15.63
N ALA A 7 5.21 -11.47 -16.71
CA ALA A 7 4.03 -12.33 -16.74
C ALA A 7 4.12 -13.49 -15.73
N HIS A 8 5.31 -14.05 -15.53
CA HIS A 8 5.53 -15.08 -14.51
C HIS A 8 5.36 -14.52 -13.09
N THR A 9 6.00 -13.38 -12.78
CA THR A 9 5.86 -12.68 -11.50
C THR A 9 4.41 -12.29 -11.23
N TRP A 10 3.70 -11.83 -12.26
CA TRP A 10 2.27 -11.53 -12.17
C TRP A 10 1.46 -12.76 -11.78
N ARG A 11 1.64 -13.88 -12.49
CA ARG A 11 0.92 -15.12 -12.22
C ARG A 11 1.20 -15.70 -10.84
N SER A 12 2.44 -15.58 -10.35
CA SER A 12 2.80 -16.09 -9.03
C SER A 12 2.25 -15.23 -7.88
N GLN A 13 2.08 -13.92 -8.10
CA GLN A 13 1.58 -13.00 -7.06
C GLN A 13 0.07 -12.73 -7.15
N ARG A 14 -0.62 -13.09 -8.25
CA ARG A 14 -2.03 -12.73 -8.48
C ARG A 14 -2.98 -13.08 -7.33
N ALA A 15 -2.80 -14.23 -6.69
CA ALA A 15 -3.68 -14.66 -5.59
C ALA A 15 -3.49 -13.76 -4.37
N LYS A 16 -2.24 -13.46 -4.02
CA LYS A 16 -1.91 -12.51 -2.95
C LYS A 16 -2.41 -11.11 -3.29
N LEU A 17 -2.27 -10.69 -4.55
CA LEU A 17 -2.76 -9.39 -5.02
C LEU A 17 -4.27 -9.27 -4.83
N VAL A 18 -5.04 -10.28 -5.24
CA VAL A 18 -6.50 -10.27 -5.03
C VAL A 18 -6.84 -10.20 -3.55
N ILE A 19 -6.20 -11.00 -2.70
CA ILE A 19 -6.43 -10.98 -1.24
C ILE A 19 -6.13 -9.60 -0.66
N VAL A 20 -4.99 -9.00 -1.00
CA VAL A 20 -4.58 -7.67 -0.53
C VAL A 20 -5.53 -6.59 -1.04
N MET A 21 -5.90 -6.63 -2.32
CA MET A 21 -6.84 -5.65 -2.90
C MET A 21 -8.23 -5.76 -2.25
N VAL A 22 -8.74 -6.97 -2.02
CA VAL A 22 -10.02 -7.16 -1.34
C VAL A 22 -9.94 -6.64 0.10
N GLY A 23 -8.88 -6.98 0.83
CA GLY A 23 -8.67 -6.48 2.20
C GLY A 23 -8.59 -4.95 2.25
N LEU A 24 -7.85 -4.32 1.34
CA LEU A 24 -7.73 -2.87 1.24
C LEU A 24 -9.02 -2.19 0.78
N ALA A 25 -9.78 -2.80 -0.13
CA ALA A 25 -11.07 -2.28 -0.57
C ALA A 25 -12.09 -2.32 0.58
N ILE A 26 -12.17 -3.44 1.31
CA ILE A 26 -13.02 -3.55 2.51
C ILE A 26 -12.60 -2.52 3.56
N TRP A 27 -11.30 -2.40 3.80
CA TRP A 27 -10.75 -1.44 4.75
C TRP A 27 -11.05 0.01 4.36
N GLY A 28 -10.81 0.37 3.09
CA GLY A 28 -11.11 1.69 2.55
C GLY A 28 -12.60 2.02 2.63
N PHE A 29 -13.45 1.05 2.32
CA PHE A 29 -14.91 1.15 2.41
C PHE A 29 -15.41 1.41 3.83
N LEU A 30 -14.75 0.83 4.83
CA LEU A 30 -15.12 0.99 6.23
C LEU A 30 -14.88 2.43 6.74
N MET A 31 -13.91 3.16 6.20
CA MET A 31 -13.52 4.48 6.72
C MET A 31 -14.63 5.54 6.65
N PRO A 32 -15.29 5.76 5.50
CA PRO A 32 -16.46 6.65 5.43
C PRO A 32 -17.63 6.22 6.32
N ILE A 33 -17.80 4.91 6.55
CA ILE A 33 -18.85 4.40 7.45
C ILE A 33 -18.54 4.76 8.89
N ILE A 34 -17.29 4.58 9.33
CA ILE A 34 -16.83 5.01 10.65
C ILE A 34 -17.03 6.52 10.80
N TYR A 35 -16.69 7.31 9.78
CA TYR A 35 -16.96 8.75 9.79
C TYR A 35 -18.46 9.07 9.96
N ALA A 36 -19.32 8.46 9.14
CA ALA A 36 -20.76 8.74 9.16
C ALA A 36 -21.43 8.35 10.49
N THR A 37 -20.92 7.32 11.14
CA THR A 37 -21.46 6.79 12.41
C THR A 37 -20.87 7.45 13.64
N VAL A 38 -19.58 7.76 13.65
CA VAL A 38 -18.85 8.23 14.83
C VAL A 38 -18.51 9.72 14.74
N GLY A 39 -18.17 10.22 13.55
CA GLY A 39 -17.76 11.61 13.34
C GLY A 39 -18.89 12.61 13.59
N LYS A 40 -20.10 12.31 13.08
CA LYS A 40 -21.28 13.19 13.22
C LYS A 40 -21.72 13.36 14.69
N ASP A 41 -21.68 12.28 15.46
CA ASP A 41 -22.05 12.32 16.89
C ASP A 41 -20.97 13.00 17.73
N LEU A 42 -19.69 12.89 17.33
CA LEU A 42 -18.57 13.54 18.01
C LEU A 42 -18.41 15.03 17.68
N GLU A 43 -18.97 15.52 16.57
CA GLU A 43 -18.89 16.94 16.19
C GLU A 43 -19.42 17.86 17.30
N GLY A 44 -20.53 17.46 17.95
CA GLY A 44 -21.08 18.16 19.11
C GLY A 44 -20.09 18.22 20.28
N LEU A 45 -19.38 17.12 20.56
CA LEU A 45 -18.40 17.03 21.65
C LEU A 45 -17.11 17.81 21.33
N ILE A 46 -16.61 17.73 20.09
CA ILE A 46 -15.44 18.48 19.61
C ILE A 46 -15.70 19.99 19.66
N SER A 47 -16.92 20.42 19.36
CA SER A 47 -17.30 21.83 19.40
C SER A 47 -17.32 22.39 20.83
N SER A 48 -17.66 21.55 21.81
CA SER A 48 -17.85 21.93 23.22
C SER A 48 -16.56 21.98 24.06
N ASN A 49 -15.50 21.27 23.67
CA ASN A 49 -14.28 21.14 24.47
C ASN A 49 -13.00 21.42 23.66
N PRO A 50 -12.24 22.48 23.99
CA PRO A 50 -10.99 22.85 23.29
C PRO A 50 -9.93 21.74 23.27
N LEU A 51 -9.91 20.88 24.30
CA LEU A 51 -9.00 19.74 24.38
C LEU A 51 -9.28 18.71 23.28
N PHE A 52 -10.56 18.41 23.03
CA PHE A 52 -10.98 17.50 21.96
C PHE A 52 -10.68 18.07 20.58
N ARG A 53 -10.83 19.39 20.40
CA ARG A 53 -10.41 20.07 19.16
C ARG A 53 -8.91 19.93 18.91
N GLN A 54 -8.07 20.08 19.93
CA GLN A 54 -6.62 19.86 19.79
C GLN A 54 -6.28 18.40 19.47
N MET A 55 -6.94 17.43 20.12
CA MET A 55 -6.74 15.99 19.83
C MET A 55 -7.21 15.59 18.43
N SER A 56 -8.28 16.23 17.92
CA SER A 56 -8.81 15.96 16.58
C SER A 56 -7.86 16.38 15.46
N GLN A 57 -6.99 17.36 15.68
CA GLN A 57 -6.05 17.88 14.67
C GLN A 57 -4.76 17.06 14.49
N PHE A 58 -4.79 15.78 14.87
CA PHE A 58 -3.64 14.90 14.74
C PHE A 58 -3.25 14.68 13.26
N GLY A 59 -1.98 14.92 12.93
CA GLY A 59 -1.48 14.73 11.56
C GLY A 59 -1.79 15.88 10.58
N GLY A 60 -2.23 17.05 11.08
CA GLY A 60 -2.46 18.24 10.25
C GLY A 60 -3.82 18.31 9.57
N ALA A 61 -4.71 17.36 9.87
CA ALA A 61 -6.11 17.37 9.45
C ALA A 61 -7.00 16.98 10.64
N ASP A 62 -8.28 17.33 10.58
CA ASP A 62 -9.26 16.84 11.54
C ASP A 62 -9.54 15.37 11.26
N VAL A 63 -9.08 14.50 12.16
CA VAL A 63 -9.25 13.05 12.11
C VAL A 63 -10.72 12.62 12.02
N PHE A 64 -11.63 13.42 12.56
CA PHE A 64 -13.07 13.15 12.54
C PHE A 64 -13.78 13.75 11.32
N SER A 65 -13.07 14.46 10.43
CA SER A 65 -13.59 14.79 9.11
C SER A 65 -13.52 13.60 8.16
N LEU A 66 -14.32 13.60 7.09
CA LEU A 66 -14.26 12.54 6.07
C LEU A 66 -12.85 12.42 5.46
N GLY A 67 -12.20 13.55 5.19
CA GLY A 67 -10.83 13.57 4.69
C GLY A 67 -9.81 13.01 5.69
N GLY A 68 -9.99 13.30 6.98
CA GLY A 68 -9.17 12.75 8.06
C GLY A 68 -9.37 11.25 8.27
N ALA A 69 -10.62 10.77 8.20
CA ALA A 69 -10.93 9.34 8.28
C ALA A 69 -10.31 8.56 7.11
N ILE A 70 -10.41 9.10 5.89
CA ILE A 70 -9.74 8.50 4.72
C ILE A 70 -8.22 8.53 4.89
N ALA A 71 -7.64 9.66 5.33
CA ALA A 71 -6.20 9.77 5.57
C ALA A 71 -5.71 8.80 6.66
N LEU A 72 -6.46 8.65 7.75
CA LEU A 72 -6.22 7.60 8.75
C LEU A 72 -6.24 6.22 8.12
N GLY A 73 -7.17 5.96 7.20
CA GLY A 73 -7.24 4.73 6.44
C GLY A 73 -5.94 4.34 5.76
N PHE A 74 -5.14 5.31 5.31
CA PHE A 74 -3.83 5.08 4.67
C PHE A 74 -2.70 4.76 5.65
N VAL A 75 -2.69 5.41 6.81
CA VAL A 75 -1.62 5.25 7.82
C VAL A 75 -1.95 4.19 8.87
N HIS A 76 -3.18 3.67 8.86
CA HIS A 76 -3.60 2.66 9.81
C HIS A 76 -2.79 1.37 9.67
N PRO A 77 -2.45 0.68 10.79
CA PRO A 77 -1.66 -0.55 10.75
C PRO A 77 -2.18 -1.63 9.80
N ILE A 78 -3.50 -1.72 9.58
CA ILE A 78 -4.10 -2.66 8.62
C ILE A 78 -3.67 -2.33 7.18
N ALA A 79 -3.80 -1.08 6.75
CA ALA A 79 -3.37 -0.68 5.41
C ALA A 79 -1.85 -0.79 5.25
N VAL A 80 -1.09 -0.37 6.28
CA VAL A 80 0.37 -0.48 6.32
C VAL A 80 0.81 -1.94 6.18
N ALA A 81 0.19 -2.87 6.91
CA ALA A 81 0.51 -4.29 6.82
C ALA A 81 0.18 -4.85 5.43
N LEU A 82 -1.00 -4.53 4.89
CA LEU A 82 -1.46 -5.05 3.60
C LEU A 82 -0.63 -4.54 2.41
N ILE A 83 -0.31 -3.24 2.37
CA ILE A 83 0.56 -2.68 1.32
C ILE A 83 2.01 -3.15 1.53
N GLY A 84 2.44 -3.29 2.78
CA GLY A 84 3.73 -3.83 3.19
C GLY A 84 4.00 -5.25 2.67
N VAL A 85 2.96 -6.07 2.43
CA VAL A 85 3.10 -7.39 1.78
C VAL A 85 3.85 -7.28 0.45
N PHE A 86 3.58 -6.24 -0.34
CA PHE A 86 4.27 -6.02 -1.61
C PHE A 86 5.54 -5.19 -1.43
N ALA A 87 5.44 -4.06 -0.74
CA ALA A 87 6.58 -3.16 -0.60
C ALA A 87 7.77 -3.86 0.08
N VAL A 88 7.53 -4.50 1.22
CA VAL A 88 8.56 -5.20 1.99
C VAL A 88 8.62 -6.67 1.61
N GLY A 89 7.49 -7.39 1.67
CA GLY A 89 7.48 -8.84 1.51
C GLY A 89 7.95 -9.29 0.13
N MET A 90 7.31 -8.80 -0.94
CA MET A 90 7.74 -9.09 -2.30
C MET A 90 9.09 -8.43 -2.61
N GLY A 91 9.29 -7.17 -2.23
CA GLY A 91 10.54 -6.43 -2.48
C GLY A 91 11.77 -7.19 -1.98
N THR A 92 11.75 -7.64 -0.71
CA THR A 92 12.86 -8.39 -0.09
C THR A 92 12.97 -9.83 -0.58
N ALA A 93 11.87 -10.50 -0.89
CA ALA A 93 11.89 -11.90 -1.32
C ALA A 93 12.23 -12.10 -2.82
N ALA A 94 12.21 -11.03 -3.61
CA ALA A 94 12.37 -11.09 -5.06
C ALA A 94 13.70 -11.70 -5.52
N ILE A 95 14.79 -11.47 -4.79
CA ILE A 95 16.14 -11.98 -5.11
C ILE A 95 16.69 -12.82 -3.96
N ALA A 96 16.78 -12.26 -2.74
CA ALA A 96 17.26 -12.99 -1.56
C ALA A 96 16.42 -14.25 -1.27
N GLY A 97 15.11 -14.21 -1.53
CA GLY A 97 14.24 -15.38 -1.38
C GLY A 97 14.52 -16.48 -2.42
N GLU A 98 14.69 -16.12 -3.69
CA GLU A 98 15.04 -17.07 -4.75
C GLU A 98 16.45 -17.65 -4.55
N ARG A 99 17.38 -16.84 -4.02
CA ARG A 99 18.74 -17.24 -3.67
C ARG A 99 18.76 -18.24 -2.53
N GLN A 100 18.01 -17.97 -1.46
CA GLN A 100 17.87 -18.89 -0.33
C GLN A 100 17.24 -20.23 -0.72
N ARG A 101 16.35 -20.24 -1.73
CA ARG A 101 15.74 -21.45 -2.28
C ARG A 101 16.62 -22.22 -3.28
N GLY A 102 17.80 -21.69 -3.66
CA GLY A 102 18.64 -22.27 -4.72
C GLY A 102 18.00 -22.22 -6.11
N THR A 103 17.05 -21.31 -6.31
CA THR A 103 16.28 -21.15 -7.56
C THR A 103 16.77 -19.97 -8.41
N LEU A 104 17.64 -19.13 -7.86
CA LEU A 104 18.17 -17.96 -8.55
C LEU A 104 19.07 -18.36 -9.73
N GLU A 105 19.84 -19.44 -9.59
CA GLU A 105 20.70 -19.99 -10.63
C GLU A 105 19.88 -20.46 -11.84
N VAL A 106 18.71 -21.07 -11.60
CA VAL A 106 17.77 -21.50 -12.65
C VAL A 106 17.16 -20.29 -13.37
N LEU A 107 16.86 -19.22 -12.65
CA LEU A 107 16.39 -17.96 -13.23
C LEU A 107 17.45 -17.30 -14.12
N LEU A 108 18.71 -17.30 -13.67
CA LEU A 108 19.85 -16.71 -14.39
C LEU A 108 20.40 -17.58 -15.52
N ALA A 109 20.07 -18.87 -15.55
CA ALA A 109 20.37 -19.75 -16.68
C ALA A 109 19.57 -19.36 -17.95
N ARG A 110 18.48 -18.62 -17.79
CA ARG A 110 17.73 -18.03 -18.90
C ARG A 110 18.47 -16.78 -19.40
N PRO A 111 18.41 -16.44 -20.70
CA PRO A 111 19.08 -15.28 -21.27
C PRO A 111 18.42 -13.95 -20.84
N VAL A 112 18.53 -13.61 -19.56
CA VAL A 112 18.00 -12.39 -18.95
C VAL A 112 19.17 -11.60 -18.37
N SER A 113 19.35 -10.37 -18.83
CA SER A 113 20.39 -9.50 -18.27
C SER A 113 20.07 -9.14 -16.81
N ARG A 114 21.09 -8.96 -15.98
CA ARG A 114 20.93 -8.58 -14.55
C ARG A 114 20.11 -7.29 -14.39
N ARG A 115 20.36 -6.29 -15.24
CA ARG A 115 19.58 -5.05 -15.31
C ARG A 115 18.14 -5.31 -15.74
N GLY A 116 17.94 -6.21 -16.70
CA GLY A 116 16.62 -6.62 -17.17
C GLY A 116 15.80 -7.29 -16.06
N LEU A 117 16.40 -8.17 -15.26
CA LEU A 117 15.79 -8.79 -14.09
C LEU A 117 15.37 -7.74 -13.05
N TYR A 118 16.32 -6.89 -12.62
CA TYR A 118 16.05 -5.86 -11.61
C TYR A 118 14.94 -4.91 -12.03
N LEU A 119 15.00 -4.35 -13.25
CA LEU A 119 13.97 -3.45 -13.76
C LEU A 119 12.60 -4.12 -13.86
N THR A 120 12.57 -5.42 -14.21
CA THR A 120 11.29 -6.15 -14.30
C THR A 120 10.65 -6.32 -12.91
N LEU A 121 11.45 -6.64 -11.90
CA LEU A 121 10.97 -6.77 -10.52
C LEU A 121 10.53 -5.42 -9.95
N LEU A 122 11.29 -4.35 -10.23
CA LEU A 122 10.94 -2.98 -9.83
C LEU A 122 9.61 -2.54 -10.45
N VAL A 123 9.41 -2.77 -11.75
CA VAL A 123 8.14 -2.47 -12.42
C VAL A 123 7.00 -3.32 -11.85
N ALA A 124 7.23 -4.62 -11.62
CA ALA A 124 6.21 -5.52 -11.07
C ALA A 124 5.73 -5.05 -9.69
N VAL A 125 6.66 -4.76 -8.77
CA VAL A 125 6.28 -4.30 -7.42
C VAL A 125 5.60 -2.94 -7.45
N GLY A 126 6.06 -2.02 -8.32
CA GLY A 126 5.41 -0.72 -8.54
C GLY A 126 3.97 -0.85 -9.03
N LEU A 127 3.69 -1.77 -9.96
CA LEU A 127 2.33 -2.05 -10.44
C LEU A 127 1.44 -2.65 -9.35
N PHE A 128 1.96 -3.58 -8.53
CA PHE A 128 1.17 -4.16 -7.45
C PHE A 128 0.83 -3.14 -6.37
N ILE A 129 1.76 -2.26 -6.02
CA ILE A 129 1.51 -1.17 -5.07
C ILE A 129 0.49 -0.20 -5.64
N ALA A 130 0.60 0.17 -6.93
CA ALA A 130 -0.39 1.03 -7.58
C ALA A 130 -1.80 0.41 -7.47
N LEU A 131 -1.95 -0.88 -7.77
CA LEU A 131 -3.23 -1.57 -7.68
C LEU A 131 -3.76 -1.68 -6.25
N ALA A 132 -2.86 -1.89 -5.27
CA ALA A 132 -3.21 -1.88 -3.85
C ALA A 132 -3.76 -0.50 -3.42
N VAL A 133 -3.10 0.59 -3.82
CA VAL A 133 -3.56 1.96 -3.53
C VAL A 133 -4.87 2.28 -4.23
N VAL A 134 -5.04 1.85 -5.49
CA VAL A 134 -6.32 1.97 -6.22
C VAL A 134 -7.43 1.22 -5.48
N ALA A 135 -7.17 0.01 -5.00
CA ALA A 135 -8.17 -0.77 -4.26
C ALA A 135 -8.61 -0.06 -2.96
N LEU A 136 -7.66 0.51 -2.22
CA LEU A 136 -7.94 1.32 -1.03
C LEU A 136 -8.81 2.54 -1.36
N LEU A 137 -8.42 3.33 -2.37
CA LEU A 137 -9.16 4.51 -2.81
C LEU A 137 -10.54 4.17 -3.36
N ALA A 138 -10.66 3.11 -4.15
CA ALA A 138 -11.94 2.63 -4.67
C ALA A 138 -12.86 2.19 -3.52
N GLY A 139 -12.33 1.48 -2.53
CA GLY A 139 -13.04 1.18 -1.30
C GLY A 139 -13.58 2.43 -0.62
N SER A 140 -12.72 3.43 -0.38
CA SER A 140 -13.12 4.70 0.25
C SER A 140 -14.15 5.48 -0.55
N LEU A 141 -14.06 5.49 -1.88
CA LEU A 141 -15.07 6.14 -2.71
C LEU A 141 -16.41 5.40 -2.63
N LEU A 142 -16.42 4.07 -2.72
CA LEU A 142 -17.62 3.25 -2.59
C LEU A 142 -18.27 3.39 -1.20
N GLY A 143 -17.45 3.48 -0.15
CA GLY A 143 -17.91 3.72 1.21
C GLY A 143 -18.60 5.07 1.32
N ALA A 144 -18.00 6.12 0.76
CA ALA A 144 -18.58 7.46 0.77
C ALA A 144 -19.88 7.54 -0.04
N ILE A 145 -19.96 6.85 -1.19
CA ILE A 145 -21.20 6.70 -1.97
C ILE A 145 -22.28 6.03 -1.12
N SER A 146 -21.94 4.95 -0.41
CA SER A 146 -22.91 4.21 0.41
C SER A 146 -23.50 5.04 1.57
N GLN A 147 -22.76 6.04 2.05
CA GLN A 147 -23.16 6.90 3.16
C GLN A 147 -23.69 8.27 2.70
N ASP A 148 -23.79 8.50 1.38
CA ASP A 148 -24.22 9.77 0.77
C ASP A 148 -23.37 10.98 1.20
N VAL A 149 -22.06 10.77 1.44
CA VAL A 149 -21.09 11.81 1.87
C VAL A 149 -20.05 12.13 0.79
N VAL A 150 -20.27 11.69 -0.45
CA VAL A 150 -19.33 11.91 -1.56
C VAL A 150 -19.10 13.38 -1.85
N SER A 151 -20.11 14.22 -1.63
CA SER A 151 -20.01 15.68 -1.84
C SER A 151 -18.96 16.35 -0.94
N GLU A 152 -18.58 15.71 0.16
CA GLU A 152 -17.55 16.19 1.08
C GLU A 152 -16.12 15.79 0.63
N ILE A 153 -16.01 14.91 -0.37
CA ILE A 153 -14.73 14.49 -0.94
C ILE A 153 -14.32 15.44 -2.06
N ASP A 154 -13.15 16.06 -1.92
CA ASP A 154 -12.47 16.73 -3.03
C ASP A 154 -11.91 15.68 -4.02
N LEU A 155 -12.74 15.29 -4.99
CA LEU A 155 -12.37 14.34 -6.04
C LEU A 155 -11.14 14.81 -6.84
N GLY A 156 -10.88 16.12 -6.91
CA GLY A 156 -9.69 16.69 -7.54
C GLY A 156 -8.39 16.31 -6.84
N ARG A 157 -8.44 15.95 -5.55
CA ARG A 157 -7.27 15.49 -4.77
C ARG A 157 -7.03 13.99 -4.85
N MET A 158 -7.98 13.19 -5.33
CA MET A 158 -7.81 11.74 -5.43
C MET A 158 -6.59 11.30 -6.24
N PRO A 159 -6.28 11.91 -7.40
CA PRO A 159 -5.05 11.60 -8.13
C PRO A 159 -3.79 11.92 -7.32
N VAL A 160 -3.80 13.00 -6.54
CA VAL A 160 -2.66 13.40 -5.69
C VAL A 160 -2.48 12.39 -4.55
N LEU A 161 -3.56 11.96 -3.92
CA LEU A 161 -3.54 10.90 -2.89
C LEU A 161 -3.00 9.58 -3.45
N PHE A 162 -3.44 9.20 -4.66
CA PHE A 162 -2.93 8.04 -5.36
C PHE A 162 -1.42 8.14 -5.59
N VAL A 163 -0.95 9.25 -6.19
CA VAL A 163 0.47 9.45 -6.51
C VAL A 163 1.31 9.46 -5.24
N ASN A 164 0.88 10.15 -4.19
CA ASN A 164 1.60 10.21 -2.91
C ASN A 164 1.71 8.83 -2.25
N GLY A 165 0.58 8.10 -2.14
CA GLY A 165 0.58 6.75 -1.57
C GLY A 165 1.42 5.79 -2.40
N TRP A 166 1.30 5.85 -3.73
CA TRP A 166 2.08 5.02 -4.63
C TRP A 166 3.57 5.29 -4.53
N LEU A 167 4.01 6.55 -4.60
CA LEU A 167 5.42 6.94 -4.55
C LEU A 167 6.06 6.59 -3.20
N LEU A 168 5.36 6.83 -2.09
CA LEU A 168 5.82 6.49 -0.75
C LEU A 168 6.13 4.99 -0.64
N TRP A 169 5.16 4.15 -0.97
CA TRP A 169 5.32 2.70 -0.88
C TRP A 169 6.26 2.14 -1.93
N PHE A 170 6.31 2.75 -3.11
CA PHE A 170 7.27 2.39 -4.15
C PHE A 170 8.70 2.69 -3.73
N ALA A 171 8.96 3.78 -3.01
CA ALA A 171 10.27 4.07 -2.44
C ALA A 171 10.70 2.98 -1.44
N ILE A 172 9.80 2.58 -0.52
CA ILE A 172 10.03 1.46 0.41
C ILE A 172 10.31 0.16 -0.35
N ALA A 173 9.57 -0.09 -1.43
CA ALA A 173 9.78 -1.27 -2.27
C ALA A 173 11.12 -1.28 -3.00
N ALA A 174 11.56 -0.12 -3.50
CA ALA A 174 12.86 0.04 -4.13
C ALA A 174 14.00 -0.23 -3.15
N LEU A 175 13.88 0.27 -1.91
CA LEU A 175 14.83 -0.01 -0.83
C LEU A 175 14.83 -1.49 -0.44
N SER A 176 13.64 -2.08 -0.31
CA SER A 176 13.48 -3.52 -0.01
C SER A 176 14.09 -4.40 -1.09
N LEU A 177 13.92 -4.02 -2.36
CA LEU A 177 14.54 -4.70 -3.50
C LEU A 177 16.06 -4.51 -3.53
N ALA A 178 16.55 -3.32 -3.18
CA ALA A 178 17.99 -3.08 -3.04
C ALA A 178 18.60 -3.95 -1.93
N ALA A 179 17.94 -4.04 -0.78
CA ALA A 179 18.33 -4.96 0.28
C ALA A 179 18.31 -6.43 -0.21
N SER A 180 17.29 -6.82 -0.97
CA SER A 180 17.18 -8.17 -1.55
C SER A 180 18.39 -8.57 -2.42
N VAL A 181 19.02 -7.62 -3.12
CA VAL A 181 20.22 -7.87 -3.94
C VAL A 181 21.47 -8.03 -3.08
N SER A 182 21.54 -7.34 -1.95
CA SER A 182 22.73 -7.25 -1.09
C SER A 182 22.91 -8.42 -0.13
N PHE A 183 21.86 -9.22 0.10
CA PHE A 183 21.89 -10.33 1.06
C PHE A 183 21.65 -11.70 0.42
N ASP A 184 22.35 -12.71 0.93
CA ASP A 184 22.22 -14.10 0.50
C ASP A 184 21.02 -14.83 1.11
N ARG A 185 20.45 -14.29 2.19
CA ARG A 185 19.34 -14.88 2.95
C ARG A 185 18.21 -13.86 3.10
N LEU A 186 16.97 -14.35 3.16
CA LEU A 186 15.79 -13.50 3.28
C LEU A 186 15.72 -12.76 4.62
N ALA A 187 16.10 -13.42 5.73
CA ALA A 187 15.95 -12.83 7.07
C ALA A 187 16.77 -11.53 7.27
N PRO A 188 18.06 -11.45 6.91
CA PRO A 188 18.81 -10.20 6.94
C PRO A 188 18.22 -9.10 6.03
N ALA A 189 17.76 -9.46 4.83
CA ALA A 189 17.13 -8.51 3.91
C ALA A 189 15.82 -7.93 4.49
N LEU A 190 15.00 -8.77 5.13
CA LEU A 190 13.80 -8.35 5.85
C LEU A 190 14.14 -7.44 7.03
N GLY A 191 15.19 -7.75 7.78
CA GLY A 191 15.65 -6.93 8.91
C GLY A 191 15.97 -5.49 8.49
N VAL A 192 16.70 -5.31 7.39
CA VAL A 192 17.03 -3.97 6.85
C VAL A 192 15.83 -3.26 6.22
N ALA A 193 14.86 -4.00 5.69
CA ALA A 193 13.67 -3.39 5.11
C ALA A 193 12.63 -2.95 6.16
N LEU A 194 12.69 -3.52 7.37
CA LEU A 194 11.75 -3.25 8.47
C LEU A 194 12.33 -2.36 9.58
N GLY A 195 13.66 -2.34 9.76
CA GLY A 195 14.37 -1.57 10.78
C GLY A 195 15.08 -0.35 10.21
#